data_AF-A0A914GZM9-F1
#
_entry.id   AF-A0A914GZM9-F1
#
_cell.length_a   1.000
_cell.length_b   1.000
_cell.length_c   1.000
_cell.angle_alpha   90.00
_cell.angle_beta   90.00
_cell.angle_gamma   90.00
#
_symmetry.space_group_name_H-M   'P 1'
#
loop_
_entity.id
_entity.type
_entity.pdbx_description
1 polymer ?
#
loop_
_entity_poly.entity_id
_entity_poly.type
_entity_poly.pdbx_seq_one_letter_code
_entity_poly.pdbx_strand_id
1 'polypeptide(L)'
;MPMKMPFLCVAFWLVLQFGGGAIVMHNNRVGLKWKKQYQDQSHHRLSNRAVAAQFGVSHRAVSDIYKRYRAGDDLHRKSRSGRPKKLSIREERIALREIQLDPTKSATDLVNCVATKFDKSISTRTGRRLLNSAQLVAHRPAYKPLLSKKNRLARLDFARSYVNHTPQQWSTVLFSDFLSSS
;
A
#
# COMPACT_ATOMS: atom_id res chain seq x y z
N MET A 1 6.91 -44.01 28.57
CA MET A 1 6.53 -44.40 29.94
C MET A 1 6.19 -43.14 30.74
N PRO A 2 4.96 -43.03 31.25
CA PRO A 2 4.45 -41.88 31.99
C PRO A 2 4.53 -42.10 33.51
N MET A 3 4.80 -41.05 34.29
CA MET A 3 4.52 -41.03 35.74
C MET A 3 3.72 -39.74 36.01
N LYS A 4 2.38 -39.83 36.04
CA LYS A 4 1.53 -40.03 37.23
C LYS A 4 1.68 -38.92 38.27
N MET A 5 0.72 -38.00 38.22
CA MET A 5 0.25 -37.17 39.33
C MET A 5 -0.30 -38.07 40.45
N PRO A 6 -0.37 -37.58 41.70
CA PRO A 6 -1.45 -37.94 42.60
C PRO A 6 -2.36 -36.76 42.91
N PHE A 7 -3.65 -37.02 42.73
CA PHE A 7 -4.79 -36.27 43.21
C PHE A 7 -4.93 -36.37 44.73
N LEU A 8 -5.33 -35.28 45.37
CA LEU A 8 -6.17 -35.19 46.60
C LEU A 8 -6.96 -33.87 46.44
N CYS A 9 -8.26 -33.82 46.10
CA CYS A 9 -9.44 -33.99 46.97
C CYS A 9 -9.33 -33.09 48.23
N VAL A 10 -10.20 -32.13 48.62
CA VAL A 10 -11.63 -31.85 48.43
C VAL A 10 -11.91 -30.37 48.88
N ALA A 11 -12.92 -29.72 48.27
CA ALA A 11 -13.83 -28.62 48.70
C ALA A 11 -13.37 -27.51 49.71
N PHE A 12 -13.45 -26.19 49.46
CA PHE A 12 -14.62 -25.29 49.25
C PHE A 12 -14.97 -24.45 50.50
N TRP A 13 -14.38 -23.24 50.65
CA TRP A 13 -14.99 -21.97 51.16
C TRP A 13 -13.87 -20.92 51.37
N LEU A 14 -13.67 -19.91 50.52
CA LEU A 14 -14.37 -18.61 50.42
C LEU A 14 -13.96 -17.59 51.49
N VAL A 15 -13.11 -16.61 51.12
CA VAL A 15 -13.19 -15.19 51.53
C VAL A 15 -12.64 -14.29 50.40
N LEU A 16 -13.55 -13.50 49.81
CA LEU A 16 -13.32 -12.30 48.97
C LEU A 16 -12.66 -11.17 49.83
N GLN A 17 -12.06 -10.05 49.41
CA GLN A 17 -12.18 -9.21 48.22
C GLN A 17 -11.21 -8.00 48.35
N PHE A 18 -10.96 -7.36 47.20
CA PHE A 18 -10.58 -5.95 47.00
C PHE A 18 -9.18 -5.43 47.40
N GLY A 19 -8.44 -4.97 46.39
CA GLY A 19 -7.26 -4.11 46.53
C GLY A 19 -6.79 -3.64 45.15
N GLY A 20 -7.02 -2.37 44.84
CA GLY A 20 -6.99 -1.79 43.50
C GLY A 20 -5.65 -1.85 42.76
N GLY A 21 -5.71 -2.30 41.51
CA GLY A 21 -4.69 -2.02 40.50
C GLY A 21 -5.17 -0.90 39.59
N ALA A 22 -4.73 0.33 39.85
CA ALA A 22 -4.93 1.46 38.95
C ALA A 22 -4.05 1.28 37.71
N ILE A 23 -4.54 0.53 36.72
CA ILE A 23 -3.93 0.49 35.40
C ILE A 23 -4.39 1.77 34.69
N VAL A 24 -3.57 2.82 34.79
CA VAL A 24 -3.67 4.02 33.94
C VAL A 24 -3.42 3.59 32.49
N MET A 25 -4.48 3.18 31.79
CA MET A 25 -4.39 2.86 30.37
C MET A 25 -4.40 4.14 29.55
N HIS A 26 -3.21 4.54 29.10
CA HIS A 26 -3.07 5.51 28.03
C HIS A 26 -3.88 5.09 26.80
N ASN A 27 -4.68 6.04 26.33
CA ASN A 27 -5.64 5.94 25.26
C ASN A 27 -4.98 5.53 23.92
N ASN A 28 -5.49 4.46 23.27
CA ASN A 28 -5.42 4.12 21.82
C ASN A 28 -5.01 2.69 21.38
N ARG A 29 -5.08 1.64 22.22
CA ARG A 29 -5.02 0.23 21.73
C ARG A 29 -6.09 -0.73 22.26
N VAL A 30 -6.99 -0.27 23.12
CA VAL A 30 -7.99 -1.10 23.82
C VAL A 30 -9.27 -1.32 23.01
N GLY A 31 -9.53 -0.52 21.98
CA GLY A 31 -10.82 -0.47 21.27
C GLY A 31 -11.19 -1.70 20.43
N LEU A 32 -10.31 -2.70 20.30
CA LEU A 32 -10.52 -3.92 19.52
C LEU A 32 -10.69 -5.16 20.41
N LYS A 33 -9.98 -5.22 21.54
CA LYS A 33 -9.95 -6.40 22.43
C LYS A 33 -11.33 -6.69 23.02
N TRP A 34 -11.98 -5.70 23.62
CA TRP A 34 -13.29 -5.93 24.22
C TRP A 34 -14.43 -6.05 23.19
N LYS A 35 -14.25 -5.55 21.95
CA LYS A 35 -15.23 -5.73 20.87
C LYS A 35 -15.25 -7.14 20.31
N LYS A 36 -14.08 -7.78 20.21
CA LYS A 36 -13.97 -9.21 19.89
C LYS A 36 -14.56 -10.04 21.03
N GLN A 37 -14.24 -9.66 22.27
CA GLN A 37 -14.83 -10.24 23.48
C GLN A 37 -16.36 -10.02 23.58
N TYR A 38 -16.92 -8.96 23.00
CA TYR A 38 -18.37 -8.71 22.91
C TYR A 38 -19.07 -9.64 21.90
N GLN A 39 -18.37 -10.07 20.85
CA GLN A 39 -18.87 -11.08 19.90
C GLN A 39 -18.82 -12.49 20.51
N ASP A 40 -17.78 -12.78 21.30
CA ASP A 40 -17.57 -14.08 21.96
C ASP A 40 -18.43 -14.24 23.23
N GLN A 41 -18.74 -13.14 23.94
CA GLN A 41 -19.60 -13.15 25.12
C GLN A 41 -21.08 -13.03 24.71
N SER A 42 -21.82 -14.07 25.06
CA SER A 42 -23.28 -14.18 24.98
C SER A 42 -24.03 -13.17 25.87
N HIS A 43 -23.88 -11.87 25.62
CA HIS A 43 -24.47 -10.78 26.42
C HIS A 43 -25.96 -10.50 26.14
N HIS A 44 -26.67 -11.41 25.48
CA HIS A 44 -28.11 -11.27 25.21
C HIS A 44 -28.97 -11.14 26.49
N ARG A 45 -28.37 -11.31 27.68
CA ARG A 45 -29.00 -11.18 28.99
C ARG A 45 -28.57 -9.94 29.79
N LEU A 46 -27.60 -9.15 29.33
CA LEU A 46 -27.12 -7.96 30.05
C LEU A 46 -27.64 -6.67 29.39
N SER A 47 -28.03 -5.70 30.22
CA SER A 47 -28.41 -4.38 29.72
C SER A 47 -27.19 -3.61 29.19
N ASN A 48 -27.39 -2.74 28.20
CA ASN A 48 -26.33 -1.89 27.65
C ASN A 48 -25.65 -1.02 28.73
N ARG A 49 -26.36 -0.70 29.83
CA ARG A 49 -25.81 0.04 30.98
C ARG A 49 -24.85 -0.82 31.81
N ALA A 50 -25.19 -2.10 32.03
CA ALA A 50 -24.31 -3.03 32.73
C ALA A 50 -23.03 -3.30 31.94
N VAL A 51 -23.15 -3.49 30.63
CA VAL A 51 -21.99 -3.63 29.71
C VAL A 51 -21.12 -2.36 29.76
N ALA A 52 -21.73 -1.18 29.69
CA ALA A 52 -21.01 0.10 29.79
C ALA A 52 -20.22 0.24 31.09
N ALA A 53 -20.83 -0.12 32.23
CA ALA A 53 -20.19 -0.10 33.54
C ALA A 53 -19.04 -1.11 33.64
N GLN A 54 -19.23 -2.34 33.13
CA GLN A 54 -18.22 -3.40 33.14
C GLN A 54 -16.95 -3.02 32.36
N PHE A 55 -17.11 -2.35 31.20
CA PHE A 55 -16.00 -1.98 30.33
C PHE A 55 -15.49 -0.54 30.53
N GLY A 56 -16.11 0.24 31.43
CA GLY A 56 -15.75 1.65 31.66
C GLY A 56 -15.96 2.54 30.42
N VAL A 57 -16.96 2.23 29.60
CA VAL A 57 -17.27 2.93 28.35
C VAL A 57 -18.62 3.63 28.47
N SER A 58 -18.86 4.70 27.72
CA SER A 58 -20.17 5.37 27.73
C SER A 58 -21.29 4.46 27.22
N HIS A 59 -22.47 4.54 27.84
CA HIS A 59 -23.68 3.85 27.38
C HIS A 59 -23.97 4.11 25.89
N ARG A 60 -23.69 5.34 25.42
CA ARG A 60 -23.88 5.72 24.03
C ARG A 60 -22.98 4.93 23.08
N ALA A 61 -21.70 4.77 23.42
CA ALA A 61 -20.77 4.00 22.59
C ALA A 61 -21.16 2.51 22.53
N VAL A 62 -21.65 1.93 23.64
CA VAL A 62 -22.19 0.56 23.65
C VAL A 62 -23.44 0.45 22.77
N SER A 63 -24.38 1.40 22.86
CA SER A 63 -25.58 1.45 22.02
C SER A 63 -25.25 1.58 20.53
N ASP A 64 -24.30 2.44 20.16
CA ASP A 64 -23.88 2.65 18.77
C ASP A 64 -23.10 1.45 18.20
N ILE A 65 -22.41 0.67 19.05
CA ILE A 65 -21.79 -0.60 18.67
C ILE A 65 -22.86 -1.67 18.46
N TYR A 66 -23.83 -1.80 19.38
CA TYR A 66 -24.92 -2.76 19.28
C TYR A 66 -25.77 -2.55 18.02
N LYS A 67 -26.07 -1.28 17.66
CA LYS A 67 -26.76 -0.93 16.42
C LYS A 67 -26.01 -1.40 15.18
N ARG A 68 -24.70 -1.15 15.11
CA ARG A 68 -23.85 -1.61 14.01
C ARG A 68 -23.76 -3.13 13.93
N TYR A 69 -23.66 -3.80 15.08
CA TYR A 69 -23.67 -5.26 15.16
C TYR A 69 -24.98 -5.85 14.63
N ARG A 70 -26.14 -5.29 15.01
CA ARG A 70 -27.45 -5.71 14.50
C ARG A 70 -27.63 -5.42 13.01
N ALA A 71 -27.01 -4.37 12.49
CA ALA A 71 -26.99 -4.06 11.06
C ALA A 71 -26.05 -4.97 10.25
N GLY A 72 -25.24 -5.82 10.90
CA GLY A 72 -24.22 -6.63 10.22
C GLY A 72 -22.99 -5.85 9.76
N ASP A 73 -22.82 -4.61 10.25
CA ASP A 73 -21.66 -3.77 9.90
C ASP A 73 -20.37 -4.25 10.59
N ASP A 74 -19.24 -3.98 9.93
CA ASP A 74 -17.93 -4.13 10.53
C ASP A 74 -17.77 -3.25 11.79
N LEU A 75 -17.43 -3.89 12.92
CA LEU A 75 -17.21 -3.24 14.21
C LEU A 75 -15.81 -2.63 14.36
N HIS A 76 -14.91 -2.90 13.40
CA HIS A 76 -13.63 -2.24 13.31
C HIS A 76 -13.80 -0.73 13.08
N ARG A 77 -12.79 0.02 13.52
CA ARG A 77 -12.79 1.47 13.31
C ARG A 77 -12.49 1.71 11.83
N LYS A 78 -13.45 2.31 11.11
CA LYS A 78 -13.20 2.79 9.75
C LYS A 78 -12.01 3.76 9.74
N SER A 79 -11.15 3.64 8.73
CA SER A 79 -10.09 4.61 8.50
C SER A 79 -10.72 5.99 8.30
N ARG A 80 -10.04 7.01 8.81
CA ARG A 80 -10.47 8.39 8.57
C ARG A 80 -10.03 8.80 7.18
N SER A 81 -10.86 9.59 6.49
CA SER A 81 -10.60 10.10 5.13
C SER A 81 -9.31 10.91 5.01
N GLY A 82 -8.84 11.51 6.11
CA GLY A 82 -7.62 12.32 6.12
C GLY A 82 -7.81 13.64 5.37
N ARG A 83 -6.69 14.34 5.14
CA ARG A 83 -6.70 15.61 4.41
C ARG A 83 -6.81 15.33 2.90
N PRO A 84 -7.67 16.05 2.15
CA PRO A 84 -7.73 15.91 0.70
C PRO A 84 -6.40 16.31 0.05
N LYS A 85 -6.10 15.69 -1.09
CA LYS A 85 -4.93 16.04 -1.90
C LYS A 85 -5.06 17.47 -2.43
N LYS A 86 -3.91 18.13 -2.63
CA LYS A 86 -3.86 19.48 -3.22
C LYS A 86 -4.20 19.48 -4.71
N LEU A 87 -3.87 18.38 -5.40
CA LEU A 87 -4.17 18.18 -6.81
C LEU A 87 -5.46 17.39 -6.97
N SER A 88 -6.27 17.78 -7.96
CA SER A 88 -7.42 16.99 -8.39
C SER A 88 -6.96 15.81 -9.26
N ILE A 89 -7.80 14.79 -9.40
CA ILE A 89 -7.51 13.61 -10.23
C ILE A 89 -7.24 14.02 -11.70
N ARG A 90 -7.93 15.06 -12.19
CA ARG A 90 -7.75 15.59 -13.54
C ARG A 90 -6.38 16.25 -13.71
N GLU A 91 -5.98 17.07 -12.75
CA GLU A 91 -4.68 17.75 -12.73
C GLU A 91 -3.53 16.74 -12.65
N GLU A 92 -3.65 15.74 -11.76
CA GLU A 92 -2.68 14.65 -11.64
C GLU A 92 -2.47 13.95 -12.99
N ARG A 93 -3.56 13.59 -13.69
CA ARG A 93 -3.49 12.93 -15.00
C ARG A 93 -2.81 13.78 -16.06
N ILE A 94 -3.10 15.08 -16.10
CA ILE A 94 -2.50 15.99 -17.08
C ILE A 94 -1.00 16.15 -16.79
N ALA A 95 -0.63 16.33 -15.52
CA ALA A 95 0.78 16.45 -15.13
C ALA A 95 1.58 15.18 -15.45
N LEU A 96 0.99 13.99 -15.22
CA LEU A 96 1.63 12.72 -15.56
C LEU A 96 1.79 12.54 -17.07
N ARG A 97 0.79 12.95 -17.86
CA ARG A 97 0.86 12.88 -19.33
C ARG A 97 2.03 13.73 -19.88
N GLU A 98 2.28 14.90 -19.31
CA GLU A 98 3.37 15.79 -19.73
C GLU A 98 4.76 15.14 -19.57
N ILE A 99 4.93 14.31 -18.54
CA ILE A 99 6.15 13.53 -18.31
C ILE A 99 6.21 12.32 -19.24
N GLN A 100 5.08 11.70 -19.56
CA GLN A 100 5.06 10.58 -20.51
C GLN A 100 5.39 11.01 -21.95
N LEU A 101 5.00 12.23 -22.33
CA LEU A 101 5.34 12.80 -23.65
C LEU A 101 6.84 13.07 -23.78
N ASP A 102 7.50 13.45 -22.69
CA ASP A 102 8.93 13.69 -22.64
C ASP A 102 9.53 13.04 -21.38
N PRO A 103 9.96 11.76 -21.48
CA PRO A 103 10.49 11.01 -20.35
C PRO A 103 11.79 11.57 -19.76
N THR A 104 12.39 12.59 -20.38
CA THR A 104 13.61 13.24 -19.87
C THR A 104 13.30 14.29 -18.80
N LYS A 105 12.04 14.73 -18.69
CA LYS A 105 11.60 15.73 -17.71
C LYS A 105 11.75 15.21 -16.27
N SER A 106 12.20 16.11 -15.41
CA SER A 106 12.43 15.84 -14.00
C SER A 106 11.18 16.07 -13.14
N ALA A 107 11.25 15.64 -11.87
CA ALA A 107 10.20 15.94 -10.89
C ALA A 107 10.04 17.46 -10.61
N THR A 108 11.12 18.24 -10.78
CA THR A 108 11.08 19.71 -10.71
C THR A 108 10.33 20.30 -11.90
N ASP A 109 10.50 19.75 -13.09
CA ASP A 109 9.76 20.19 -14.28
C ASP A 109 8.27 19.89 -14.13
N LEU A 110 7.92 18.75 -13.52
CA LEU A 110 6.53 18.46 -13.16
C LEU A 110 5.95 19.50 -12.19
N VAL A 111 6.71 19.91 -11.16
CA VAL A 111 6.27 20.95 -10.22
C VAL A 111 6.04 22.27 -10.94
N ASN A 112 6.98 22.67 -11.80
CA ASN A 112 6.87 23.89 -12.58
C ASN A 112 5.68 23.84 -13.54
N CYS A 113 5.45 22.70 -14.19
CA CYS A 113 4.29 22.48 -15.05
C CYS A 113 2.97 22.59 -14.29
N VAL A 114 2.91 22.06 -13.07
CA VAL A 114 1.72 22.18 -12.21
C VAL A 114 1.51 23.62 -11.76
N ALA A 115 2.58 24.35 -11.44
CA ALA A 115 2.50 25.75 -11.10
C ALA A 115 2.01 26.61 -12.27
N THR A 116 2.50 26.38 -13.49
CA THR A 116 2.12 27.16 -14.67
C THR A 116 0.75 26.82 -15.24
N LYS A 117 0.33 25.55 -15.18
CA LYS A 117 -0.95 25.12 -15.77
C LYS A 117 -2.15 25.26 -14.84
N PHE A 118 -1.92 25.18 -13.53
CA PHE A 118 -3.00 25.08 -12.53
C PHE A 118 -2.88 26.11 -11.41
N ASP A 119 -1.90 27.02 -11.47
CA ASP A 119 -1.62 28.03 -10.42
C ASP A 119 -1.47 27.42 -9.02
N LYS A 120 -0.94 26.19 -8.95
CA LYS A 120 -0.76 25.43 -7.71
C LYS A 120 0.70 25.22 -7.40
N SER A 121 1.15 25.78 -6.28
CA SER A 121 2.48 25.47 -5.74
C SER A 121 2.46 24.10 -5.04
N ILE A 122 3.24 23.14 -5.55
CA ILE A 122 3.47 21.85 -4.90
C ILE A 122 4.95 21.67 -4.60
N SER A 123 5.27 20.91 -3.55
CA SER A 123 6.68 20.58 -3.28
C SER A 123 7.21 19.55 -4.28
N THR A 124 8.51 19.56 -4.53
CA THR A 124 9.20 18.51 -5.32
C THR A 124 8.98 17.12 -4.74
N ARG A 125 8.86 17.00 -3.42
CA ARG A 125 8.50 15.74 -2.73
C ARG A 125 7.10 15.26 -3.11
N THR A 126 6.13 16.16 -3.23
CA THR A 126 4.77 15.84 -3.72
C THR A 126 4.82 15.38 -5.16
N GLY A 127 5.60 16.04 -6.03
CA GLY A 127 5.81 15.63 -7.41
C GLY A 127 6.39 14.22 -7.52
N ARG A 128 7.45 13.90 -6.76
CA ARG A 128 8.02 12.54 -6.71
C ARG A 128 7.02 11.50 -6.22
N ARG A 129 6.22 11.80 -5.18
CA ARG A 129 5.17 10.90 -4.71
C ARG A 129 4.12 10.64 -5.78
N LEU A 130 3.74 11.66 -6.55
CA LEU A 130 2.81 11.53 -7.66
C LEU A 130 3.38 10.60 -8.74
N LEU A 131 4.64 10.81 -9.17
CA LEU A 131 5.33 9.94 -10.13
C LEU A 131 5.41 8.49 -9.65
N ASN A 132 5.83 8.28 -8.41
CA ASN A 132 5.92 6.94 -7.82
C ASN A 132 4.55 6.25 -7.71
N SER A 133 3.49 6.99 -7.36
CA SER A 133 2.13 6.44 -7.32
C SER A 133 1.63 6.00 -8.70
N ALA A 134 2.15 6.61 -9.76
CA ALA A 134 1.90 6.25 -11.15
C ALA A 134 2.94 5.26 -11.71
N GLN A 135 3.82 4.71 -10.88
CA GLN A 135 4.89 3.78 -11.27
C GLN A 135 5.85 4.34 -12.35
N LEU A 136 5.97 5.67 -12.42
CA LEU A 136 6.93 6.34 -13.30
C LEU A 136 8.25 6.51 -12.55
N VAL A 137 9.21 5.64 -12.89
CA VAL A 137 10.56 5.63 -12.30
C VAL A 137 11.56 6.15 -13.33
N ALA A 138 12.51 6.96 -12.88
CA ALA A 138 13.59 7.45 -13.73
C ALA A 138 14.60 6.33 -13.99
N HIS A 139 14.97 6.15 -15.26
CA HIS A 139 16.02 5.23 -15.69
C HIS A 139 17.12 5.97 -16.43
N ARG A 140 18.34 5.42 -16.39
CA ARG A 140 19.44 5.92 -17.21
C ARG A 140 19.24 5.44 -18.66
N PRO A 141 19.31 6.34 -19.67
CA PRO A 141 19.23 5.91 -21.06
C PRO A 141 20.44 5.03 -21.41
N ALA A 142 20.21 3.99 -22.21
CA ALA A 142 21.28 3.14 -22.72
C ALA A 142 22.19 3.91 -23.68
N TYR A 143 23.50 3.71 -23.58
CA TYR A 143 24.44 4.26 -24.56
C TYR A 143 24.23 3.55 -25.91
N LYS A 144 24.02 4.34 -26.97
CA LYS A 144 23.88 3.83 -28.34
C LYS A 144 24.69 4.73 -29.27
N PRO A 145 25.43 4.15 -30.24
CA PRO A 145 26.13 4.95 -31.25
C PRO A 145 25.10 5.72 -32.09
N LEU A 146 25.46 6.94 -32.47
CA LEU A 146 24.61 7.77 -33.31
C LEU A 146 24.54 7.17 -34.72
N LEU A 147 23.36 6.76 -35.16
CA LEU A 147 23.15 6.22 -36.50
C LEU A 147 22.65 7.30 -37.45
N SER A 148 23.36 7.50 -38.56
CA SER A 148 22.88 8.35 -39.66
C SER A 148 21.56 7.81 -40.25
N LYS A 149 20.78 8.68 -40.89
CA LYS A 149 19.52 8.26 -41.56
C LYS A 149 19.77 7.17 -42.60
N LYS A 150 20.86 7.28 -43.38
CA LYS A 150 21.29 6.28 -44.37
C LYS A 150 21.55 4.93 -43.72
N ASN A 151 22.32 4.89 -42.63
CA ASN A 151 22.68 3.65 -41.95
C ASN A 151 21.46 2.98 -41.29
N ARG A 152 20.49 3.77 -40.79
CA ARG A 152 19.23 3.22 -40.25
C ARG A 152 18.43 2.48 -41.31
N LEU A 153 18.31 3.06 -42.51
CA LEU A 153 17.59 2.43 -43.63
C LEU A 153 18.29 1.15 -44.09
N ALA A 154 19.61 1.22 -44.35
CA ALA A 154 20.38 0.05 -44.77
C ALA A 154 20.30 -1.11 -43.76
N ARG A 155 20.34 -0.83 -42.46
CA ARG A 155 20.16 -1.85 -41.41
C ARG A 155 18.75 -2.44 -41.40
N LEU A 156 17.73 -1.62 -41.65
CA LEU A 156 16.34 -2.08 -41.71
C LEU A 156 16.11 -2.96 -42.95
N ASP A 157 16.64 -2.56 -44.10
CA ASP A 157 16.51 -3.32 -45.35
C ASP A 157 17.26 -4.66 -45.27
N PHE A 158 18.47 -4.66 -44.68
CA PHE A 158 19.19 -5.88 -44.34
C PHE A 158 18.37 -6.76 -43.40
N ALA A 159 17.84 -6.22 -42.30
CA ALA A 159 17.02 -7.02 -41.39
C ALA A 159 15.81 -7.63 -42.11
N ARG A 160 15.13 -6.86 -42.96
CA ARG A 160 13.97 -7.29 -43.75
C ARG A 160 14.31 -8.40 -44.75
N SER A 161 15.44 -8.32 -45.45
CA SER A 161 15.84 -9.34 -46.42
C SER A 161 16.09 -10.71 -45.79
N TYR A 162 16.43 -10.74 -44.49
CA TYR A 162 16.75 -11.97 -43.77
C TYR A 162 15.73 -12.36 -42.68
N VAL A 163 14.53 -11.75 -42.63
CA VAL A 163 13.49 -12.11 -41.62
C VAL A 163 13.07 -13.58 -41.72
N ASN A 164 12.88 -14.08 -42.94
CA ASN A 164 12.40 -15.45 -43.19
C ASN A 164 13.53 -16.46 -43.42
N HIS A 165 14.77 -16.08 -43.08
CA HIS A 165 15.93 -16.88 -43.37
C HIS A 165 16.00 -18.09 -42.42
N THR A 166 16.11 -19.29 -42.99
CA THR A 166 16.04 -20.54 -42.22
C THR A 166 17.36 -20.83 -41.50
N PRO A 167 17.35 -21.63 -40.42
CA PRO A 167 18.57 -22.03 -39.74
C PRO A 167 19.60 -22.71 -40.66
N GLN A 168 19.13 -23.51 -41.64
CA GLN A 168 20.00 -24.13 -42.64
C GLN A 168 20.67 -23.07 -43.53
N GLN A 169 19.96 -22.01 -43.90
CA GLN A 169 20.55 -20.91 -44.66
C GLN A 169 21.53 -20.07 -43.82
N TRP A 170 21.34 -19.97 -42.50
CA TRP A 170 22.33 -19.35 -41.62
C TRP A 170 23.58 -20.20 -41.43
N SER A 171 23.48 -21.53 -41.54
CA SER A 171 24.62 -22.44 -41.39
C SER A 171 25.72 -22.25 -42.44
N THR A 172 25.41 -21.58 -43.56
CA THR A 172 26.38 -21.26 -44.62
C THR A 172 27.11 -19.93 -44.40
N VAL A 173 26.68 -19.12 -43.43
CA VAL A 173 27.22 -17.78 -43.20
C VAL A 173 28.28 -17.82 -42.09
N LEU A 174 29.51 -17.43 -42.42
CA LEU A 174 30.59 -17.23 -41.44
C LEU A 174 30.65 -15.75 -41.05
N PHE A 175 30.50 -15.44 -39.77
CA PHE A 175 30.70 -14.10 -39.22
C PHE A 175 32.12 -13.98 -38.66
N SER A 176 32.85 -12.94 -39.06
CA SER A 176 34.17 -12.60 -38.51
C SER A 176 34.21 -11.14 -38.12
N ASP A 177 34.55 -10.84 -36.87
CA ASP A 177 34.95 -9.51 -36.42
C ASP A 177 36.39 -9.54 -35.88
N PHE A 178 37.08 -8.41 -35.96
CA PHE A 178 38.39 -8.24 -35.33
C PHE A 178 38.24 -7.24 -34.21
N LEU A 179 38.47 -7.68 -32.97
CA LEU A 179 38.66 -6.79 -31.84
C LEU A 179 40.10 -6.26 -31.91
N SER A 180 40.26 -4.97 -32.15
CA SER A 180 41.55 -4.32 -31.97
C SER A 180 41.91 -4.39 -30.48
N SER A 181 42.94 -5.15 -30.14
CA SER A 181 43.53 -5.14 -28.80
C SER A 181 44.14 -3.76 -28.57
N SER A 182 43.47 -2.95 -27.74
CA SER A 182 43.92 -1.65 -27.27
C SER A 182 45.15 -1.76 -26.36
#